data_AF-A0A4Q3SRQ5-F1
#
_entry.id   AF-A0A4Q3SRQ5-F1
#
_cell.length_a   1.000
_cell.length_b   1.000
_cell.length_c   1.000
_cell.angle_alpha   90.00
_cell.angle_beta   90.00
_cell.angle_gamma   90.00
#
_symmetry.space_group_name_H-M   'P 1'
#
loop_
_entity.id
_entity.type
_entity.pdbx_description
1 polymer ?
#
loop_
_entity_poly.entity_id
_entity_poly.type
_entity_poly.pdbx_seq_one_letter_code
_entity_poly.pdbx_strand_id
1 'polypeptide(L)'
;MSRNMFAALAAGTLLLGGMALPAAAQTPPAADHNDYSKAQNWLCWPGRTDACSNDNTATVITAAGKATKEAWKADPKAPIDCFYVYPTVSMDPGVLSDMTPNAEEQRVVEQQLSRFASKCRVYAPMYRQFTLTALRA
;
A
#
# COMPACT_ATOMS: atom_id res chain seq x y z
N MET A 1 -34.66 -52.70 -39.19
CA MET A 1 -36.10 -52.53 -39.53
C MET A 1 -36.60 -51.36 -38.69
N SER A 2 -36.69 -50.16 -39.28
CA SER A 2 -37.95 -49.56 -39.77
C SER A 2 -38.89 -49.22 -38.61
N ARG A 3 -39.44 -48.02 -38.44
CA ARG A 3 -39.55 -46.83 -39.29
C ARG A 3 -40.43 -45.85 -38.50
N ASN A 4 -40.11 -44.56 -38.42
CA ASN A 4 -40.96 -43.46 -38.90
C ASN A 4 -40.62 -42.10 -38.26
N MET A 5 -40.91 -41.11 -39.09
CA MET A 5 -40.33 -39.80 -39.20
C MET A 5 -41.50 -38.80 -39.31
N PHE A 6 -41.25 -37.57 -38.86
CA PHE A 6 -41.95 -36.32 -39.18
C PHE A 6 -43.28 -35.91 -38.51
N ALA A 7 -43.21 -34.72 -37.89
CA ALA A 7 -44.04 -33.51 -38.08
C ALA A 7 -44.50 -32.92 -36.73
N ALA A 8 -44.68 -31.64 -36.49
CA ALA A 8 -44.25 -30.35 -37.06
C ALA A 8 -44.77 -29.28 -36.06
N LEU A 9 -44.00 -28.20 -35.90
CA LEU A 9 -44.36 -26.84 -35.45
C LEU A 9 -45.45 -26.62 -34.37
N ALA A 10 -45.07 -25.96 -33.27
CA ALA A 10 -45.62 -24.64 -32.93
C ALA A 10 -44.66 -23.89 -32.00
N ALA A 11 -44.14 -22.78 -32.50
CA ALA A 11 -43.37 -21.82 -31.74
C ALA A 11 -44.28 -21.12 -30.71
N GLY A 12 -43.94 -21.27 -29.44
CA GLY A 12 -44.51 -20.49 -28.35
C GLY A 12 -43.36 -19.88 -27.56
N THR A 13 -42.78 -18.80 -28.07
CA THR A 13 -41.78 -18.00 -27.37
C THR A 13 -42.47 -17.31 -26.18
N LEU A 14 -42.56 -18.00 -25.04
CA LEU A 14 -42.89 -17.35 -23.78
C LEU A 14 -41.76 -16.39 -23.44
N LEU A 15 -42.01 -15.10 -23.68
CA LEU A 15 -41.28 -13.98 -23.09
C LEU A 15 -41.45 -14.04 -21.57
N LEU A 16 -40.62 -14.86 -20.91
CA LEU A 16 -40.32 -14.71 -19.50
C LEU A 16 -39.47 -13.45 -19.37
N GLY A 17 -40.15 -12.31 -19.24
CA GLY A 17 -39.57 -11.07 -18.75
C GLY A 17 -39.03 -11.33 -17.35
N GLY A 18 -37.76 -11.72 -17.27
CA GLY A 18 -37.03 -11.80 -16.02
C GLY A 18 -37.01 -10.41 -15.42
N MET A 19 -37.78 -10.21 -14.34
CA MET A 19 -37.58 -9.09 -13.44
C MET A 19 -36.13 -9.18 -12.95
N ALA A 20 -35.26 -8.35 -13.52
CA ALA A 20 -33.94 -8.13 -12.98
C ALA A 20 -34.13 -7.47 -11.62
N LEU A 21 -34.07 -8.27 -10.55
CA LEU A 21 -33.93 -7.76 -9.21
C LEU A 21 -32.67 -6.86 -9.20
N PRO A 22 -32.73 -5.63 -8.68
CA PRO A 22 -31.52 -4.84 -8.53
C PRO A 22 -30.56 -5.64 -7.66
N ALA A 23 -29.35 -5.89 -8.18
CA ALA A 23 -28.29 -6.47 -7.38
C ALA A 23 -28.05 -5.53 -6.20
N ALA A 24 -28.41 -5.98 -4.99
CA ALA A 24 -28.09 -5.24 -3.78
C ALA A 24 -26.57 -5.05 -3.75
N ALA A 25 -26.12 -3.80 -3.64
CA ALA A 25 -24.71 -3.50 -3.43
C ALA A 25 -24.26 -4.20 -2.15
N GLN A 26 -23.48 -5.28 -2.29
CA GLN A 26 -22.89 -5.96 -1.15
C GLN A 26 -21.84 -5.02 -0.56
N THR A 27 -22.11 -4.49 0.63
CA THR A 27 -21.09 -3.74 1.36
C THR A 27 -19.96 -4.71 1.68
N PRO A 28 -18.71 -4.47 1.21
CA PRO A 28 -17.60 -5.31 1.60
C PRO A 28 -17.50 -5.35 3.13
N PRO A 29 -17.19 -6.51 3.74
CA PRO A 29 -16.94 -6.56 5.16
C PRO A 29 -15.86 -5.53 5.52
N ALA A 30 -16.10 -4.79 6.60
CA ALA A 30 -15.13 -3.82 7.09
C ALA A 30 -13.82 -4.54 7.39
N ALA A 31 -12.70 -3.98 6.92
CA ALA A 31 -11.39 -4.53 7.22
C ALA A 31 -11.14 -4.45 8.73
N ASP A 32 -10.52 -5.50 9.29
CA ASP A 32 -10.13 -5.51 10.69
C ASP A 32 -9.19 -4.35 11.03
N HIS A 33 -9.30 -3.85 12.26
CA HIS A 33 -8.42 -2.82 12.77
C HIS A 33 -6.96 -3.30 12.83
N ASN A 34 -6.02 -2.43 12.45
CA ASN A 34 -4.59 -2.71 12.57
C ASN A 34 -4.15 -2.62 14.04
N ASP A 35 -3.43 -3.63 14.51
CA ASP A 35 -2.88 -3.68 15.87
C ASP A 35 -1.47 -3.06 15.92
N TYR A 36 -1.39 -1.75 16.17
CA TYR A 36 -0.12 -1.02 16.21
C TYR A 36 0.74 -1.32 17.44
N SER A 37 0.29 -2.15 18.39
CA SER A 37 1.16 -2.66 19.47
C SER A 37 2.23 -3.63 18.94
N LYS A 38 2.00 -4.22 17.75
CA LYS A 38 2.89 -5.16 17.09
C LYS A 38 3.83 -4.44 16.13
N ALA A 39 5.14 -4.56 16.35
CA ALA A 39 6.16 -3.97 15.48
C ALA A 39 6.04 -4.39 14.00
N GLN A 40 5.44 -5.56 13.71
CA GLN A 40 5.22 -6.05 12.35
C GLN A 40 4.25 -5.16 11.55
N ASN A 41 3.37 -4.39 12.21
CA ASN A 41 2.43 -3.48 11.54
C ASN A 41 3.04 -2.09 11.24
N TRP A 42 4.37 -1.98 11.33
CA TRP A 42 5.13 -0.78 11.05
C TRP A 42 6.07 -1.03 9.89
N LEU A 43 6.14 -0.07 8.97
CA LEU A 43 7.06 -0.05 7.85
C LEU A 43 8.47 0.32 8.32
N CYS A 44 8.58 1.23 9.29
CA CYS A 44 9.81 1.57 9.98
C CYS A 44 9.66 1.43 11.48
N TRP A 45 10.64 0.78 12.11
CA TRP A 45 10.70 0.60 13.56
C TRP A 45 12.12 0.80 14.08
N PRO A 46 12.34 1.50 15.22
CA PRO A 46 13.69 1.79 15.68
C PRO A 46 14.53 0.54 15.94
N GLY A 47 15.73 0.53 15.38
CA GLY A 47 16.69 -0.58 15.55
C GLY A 47 16.39 -1.83 14.73
N ARG A 48 15.33 -1.84 13.91
CA ARG A 48 15.04 -2.93 12.98
C ARG A 48 15.80 -2.75 11.67
N THR A 49 16.19 -3.85 11.04
CA THR A 49 16.67 -3.84 9.65
C THR A 49 15.48 -3.79 8.71
N ASP A 50 15.14 -2.59 8.25
CA ASP A 50 14.04 -2.30 7.32
C ASP A 50 14.41 -1.13 6.38
N ALA A 51 13.44 -0.63 5.60
CA ALA A 51 13.64 0.44 4.63
C ALA A 51 14.18 1.75 5.24
N CYS A 52 14.05 1.95 6.56
CA CYS A 52 14.58 3.11 7.26
C CYS A 52 16.01 2.93 7.82
N SER A 53 16.63 1.76 7.61
CA SER A 53 17.95 1.42 8.17
C SER A 53 19.11 1.46 7.16
N ASN A 54 18.83 1.78 5.89
CA ASN A 54 19.83 1.89 4.83
C ASN A 54 20.84 3.02 5.09
N ASP A 55 22.05 2.92 4.51
CA ASP A 55 23.07 3.96 4.63
C ASP A 55 22.63 5.28 3.97
N ASN A 56 22.53 6.34 4.77
CA ASN A 56 22.19 7.69 4.34
C ASN A 56 23.40 8.64 4.34
N THR A 57 24.62 8.08 4.28
CA THR A 57 25.84 8.85 4.11
C THR A 57 25.75 9.72 2.86
N ALA A 58 26.03 11.01 3.02
CA ALA A 58 25.85 12.01 1.97
C ALA A 58 27.18 12.70 1.62
N THR A 59 27.22 13.30 0.44
CA THR A 59 28.27 14.25 0.06
C THR A 59 27.70 15.66 0.16
N VAL A 60 28.25 16.46 1.08
CA VAL A 60 27.91 17.87 1.22
C VAL A 60 28.75 18.66 0.24
N ILE A 61 28.10 19.43 -0.64
CA ILE A 61 28.75 20.32 -1.60
C ILE A 61 28.48 21.76 -1.15
N THR A 62 29.53 22.50 -0.84
CA THR A 62 29.43 23.92 -0.46
C THR A 62 29.26 24.82 -1.70
N ALA A 63 28.81 26.06 -1.50
CA ALA A 63 28.71 27.05 -2.59
C ALA A 63 30.04 27.31 -3.33
N ALA A 64 31.17 27.11 -2.65
CA ALA A 64 32.51 27.23 -3.23
C ALA A 64 32.96 25.96 -3.99
N GLY A 65 32.10 24.94 -4.12
CA GLY A 65 32.40 23.69 -4.83
C GLY A 65 33.18 22.64 -4.03
N LYS A 66 33.54 22.92 -2.76
CA LYS A 66 34.20 21.91 -1.90
C LYS A 66 33.20 20.79 -1.56
N ALA A 67 33.61 19.54 -1.82
CA ALA A 67 32.88 18.33 -1.45
C ALA A 67 33.44 17.70 -0.17
N THR A 68 32.58 17.34 0.77
CA THR A 68 32.93 16.61 2.00
C THR A 68 31.95 15.49 2.27
N LYS A 69 32.46 14.36 2.75
CA LYS A 69 31.62 13.22 3.16
C LYS A 69 31.00 13.50 4.54
N GLU A 70 29.67 13.42 4.61
CA GLU A 70 28.91 13.45 5.86
C GLU A 70 28.46 12.02 6.17
N ALA A 71 29.14 11.40 7.15
CA ALA A 71 28.80 10.06 7.59
C ALA A 71 27.44 10.05 8.30
N TRP A 72 26.70 8.97 8.12
CA TRP A 72 25.42 8.78 8.77
C TRP A 72 25.40 7.48 9.57
N LYS A 73 24.69 7.52 10.71
CA LYS A 73 24.35 6.36 11.51
C LYS A 73 23.08 6.66 12.29
N ALA A 74 22.18 5.68 12.37
CA ALA A 74 21.01 5.77 13.23
C ALA A 74 21.43 5.86 14.72
N ASP A 75 20.74 6.69 15.48
CA ASP A 75 20.87 6.78 16.94
C ASP A 75 19.66 6.09 17.61
N PRO A 76 19.80 4.83 18.03
CA PRO A 76 18.71 4.10 18.69
C PRO A 76 18.34 4.67 20.07
N LYS A 77 19.16 5.58 20.63
CA LYS A 77 18.94 6.23 21.93
C LYS A 77 18.55 7.70 21.78
N ALA A 78 18.17 8.12 20.57
CA ALA A 78 17.73 9.48 20.33
C ALA A 78 16.58 9.87 21.28
N PRO A 79 16.56 11.10 21.81
CA PRO A 79 15.59 11.52 22.83
C PRO A 79 14.20 11.85 22.26
N ILE A 80 14.04 11.79 20.93
CA ILE A 80 12.83 12.21 20.21
C ILE A 80 12.26 11.01 19.46
N ASP A 81 10.94 10.90 19.45
CA ASP A 81 10.20 9.96 18.60
C ASP A 81 9.66 10.69 17.37
N CYS A 82 10.07 10.26 16.18
CA CYS A 82 9.58 10.78 14.92
C CYS A 82 8.53 9.82 14.36
N PHE A 83 7.26 10.23 14.43
CA PHE A 83 6.17 9.54 13.77
C PHE A 83 5.93 10.15 12.38
N TYR A 84 5.92 9.32 11.34
CA TYR A 84 5.78 9.76 9.95
C TYR A 84 4.63 9.05 9.25
N VAL A 85 3.66 9.85 8.80
CA VAL A 85 2.60 9.42 7.90
C VAL A 85 3.04 9.74 6.48
N TYR A 86 3.23 8.73 5.65
CA TYR A 86 3.74 8.91 4.30
C TYR A 86 2.62 9.36 3.32
N PRO A 87 2.96 9.98 2.18
CA PRO A 87 1.94 10.38 1.21
C PRO A 87 1.30 9.16 0.52
N THR A 88 0.21 9.38 -0.21
CA THR A 88 -0.35 8.36 -1.10
C THR A 88 0.64 7.98 -2.18
N VAL A 89 1.17 6.76 -2.10
CA VAL A 89 2.14 6.21 -3.05
C VAL A 89 1.71 4.87 -3.64
N SER A 90 0.88 4.10 -2.92
CA SER A 90 0.50 2.72 -3.27
C SER A 90 0.05 2.55 -4.72
N MET A 91 0.64 1.55 -5.38
CA MET A 91 0.25 1.07 -6.70
C MET A 91 -0.62 -0.18 -6.67
N ASP A 92 -1.06 -0.62 -5.48
CA ASP A 92 -1.99 -1.73 -5.32
C ASP A 92 -3.24 -1.58 -6.22
N PRO A 93 -3.80 -2.70 -6.71
CA PRO A 93 -5.09 -2.68 -7.37
C PRO A 93 -6.22 -2.38 -6.36
N GLY A 94 -7.29 -1.74 -6.84
CA GLY A 94 -8.46 -1.43 -6.02
C GLY A 94 -8.36 -0.08 -5.30
N VAL A 95 -9.34 0.24 -4.46
CA VAL A 95 -9.51 1.57 -3.86
C VAL A 95 -8.55 1.83 -2.71
N LEU A 96 -8.28 0.82 -1.89
CA LEU A 96 -7.43 0.90 -0.71
C LEU A 96 -6.26 -0.07 -0.82
N SER A 97 -5.07 0.34 -0.37
CA SER A 97 -3.92 -0.54 -0.26
C SER A 97 -4.14 -1.64 0.77
N ASP A 98 -3.35 -2.70 0.69
CA ASP A 98 -3.28 -3.71 1.74
C ASP A 98 -2.31 -3.30 2.87
N MET A 99 -1.90 -4.27 3.69
CA MET A 99 -0.95 -4.09 4.81
C MET A 99 0.45 -4.64 4.49
N THR A 100 0.74 -4.88 3.21
CA THR A 100 2.00 -5.38 2.67
C THR A 100 2.66 -4.24 1.88
N PRO A 101 3.78 -3.70 2.35
CA PRO A 101 4.39 -2.53 1.72
C PRO A 101 5.16 -2.97 0.45
N ASN A 102 4.87 -2.32 -0.67
CA ASN A 102 5.57 -2.53 -1.93
C ASN A 102 6.79 -1.60 -2.02
N ALA A 103 7.43 -1.57 -3.19
CA ALA A 103 8.64 -0.78 -3.43
C ALA A 103 8.41 0.73 -3.25
N GLU A 104 7.22 1.21 -3.59
CA GLU A 104 6.85 2.62 -3.48
C GLU A 104 6.73 3.09 -2.02
N GLU A 105 6.10 2.30 -1.14
CA GLU A 105 6.08 2.58 0.30
C GLU A 105 7.48 2.52 0.90
N GLN A 106 8.25 1.49 0.56
CA GLN A 106 9.62 1.33 1.07
C GLN A 106 10.50 2.50 0.62
N ARG A 107 10.40 2.92 -0.64
CA ARG A 107 11.21 4.01 -1.18
C ARG A 107 10.83 5.36 -0.59
N VAL A 108 9.56 5.61 -0.32
CA VAL A 108 9.14 6.91 0.23
C VAL A 108 9.65 7.10 1.66
N VAL A 109 9.62 6.07 2.51
CA VAL A 109 10.18 6.16 3.87
C VAL A 109 11.70 6.20 3.86
N GLU A 110 12.34 5.48 2.94
CA GLU A 110 13.79 5.56 2.75
C GLU A 110 14.19 7.00 2.40
N GLN A 111 13.53 7.62 1.42
CA GLN A 111 13.92 8.95 0.93
C GLN A 111 13.53 10.08 1.89
N GLN A 112 12.37 9.99 2.54
CA GLN A 112 11.79 11.12 3.27
C GLN A 112 11.97 11.02 4.79
N LEU A 113 12.14 9.81 5.34
CA LEU A 113 12.22 9.59 6.79
C LEU A 113 13.57 9.07 7.27
N SER A 114 14.18 8.12 6.57
CA SER A 114 15.28 7.31 7.12
C SER A 114 16.45 8.13 7.68
N ARG A 115 16.83 9.24 7.02
CA ARG A 115 17.94 10.10 7.44
C ARG A 115 17.73 10.71 8.85
N PHE A 116 16.48 10.93 9.24
CA PHE A 116 16.11 11.42 10.58
C PHE A 116 16.42 10.42 11.69
N ALA A 117 16.65 9.13 11.37
CA ALA A 117 17.01 8.13 12.37
C ALA A 117 18.33 8.46 13.11
N SER A 118 19.15 9.38 12.59
CA SER A 118 20.34 9.91 13.29
C SER A 118 20.03 10.93 14.39
N LYS A 119 18.78 11.39 14.50
CA LYS A 119 18.32 12.45 15.43
C LYS A 119 17.07 12.07 16.24
N CYS A 120 16.29 11.09 15.78
CA CYS A 120 15.10 10.59 16.46
C CYS A 120 14.87 9.10 16.17
N ARG A 121 14.15 8.43 17.05
CA ARG A 121 13.65 7.07 16.84
C ARG A 121 12.50 7.15 15.84
N VAL A 122 12.68 6.57 14.65
CA VAL A 122 11.70 6.69 13.56
C VAL A 122 10.64 5.59 13.63
N TYR A 123 9.38 6.01 13.47
CA TYR A 123 8.19 5.15 13.45
C TYR A 123 7.35 5.52 12.24
N ALA A 124 7.18 4.58 11.31
CA ALA A 124 6.27 4.74 10.17
C ALA A 124 5.25 3.58 10.19
N PRO A 125 3.98 3.83 10.54
CA PRO A 125 2.97 2.77 10.58
C PRO A 125 2.62 2.34 9.15
N MET A 126 2.32 1.06 8.94
CA MET A 126 1.60 0.66 7.73
C MET A 126 0.11 0.96 7.91
N TYR A 127 -0.55 1.43 6.87
CA TYR A 127 -1.99 1.69 6.88
C TYR A 127 -2.56 1.56 5.48
N ARG A 128 -3.89 1.39 5.43
CA ARG A 128 -4.65 1.31 4.18
C ARG A 128 -4.89 2.72 3.66
N GLN A 129 -4.11 3.12 2.67
CA GLN A 129 -4.23 4.41 1.98
C GLN A 129 -5.12 4.25 0.75
N PHE A 130 -5.73 5.33 0.26
CA PHE A 130 -6.24 5.32 -1.12
C PHE A 130 -5.08 5.07 -2.08
N THR A 131 -5.29 4.25 -3.11
CA THR A 131 -4.24 3.91 -4.08
C THR A 131 -4.14 4.97 -5.18
N LEU A 132 -2.95 5.11 -5.77
CA LEU A 132 -2.80 5.94 -6.97
C LEU A 132 -3.54 5.36 -8.18
N THR A 133 -3.75 4.04 -8.22
CA THR A 133 -4.52 3.38 -9.29
C THR A 133 -5.99 3.78 -9.25
N ALA A 134 -6.58 3.95 -8.07
CA ALA A 134 -7.96 4.42 -7.92
C ALA A 134 -8.11 5.94 -8.12
N LEU A 135 -7.11 6.74 -7.72
CA LEU A 135 -7.18 8.21 -7.85
C LEU A 135 -6.96 8.72 -9.27
N ARG A 136 -6.39 7.89 -10.17
CA ARG A 136 -6.14 8.25 -11.58
C ARG A 136 -7.20 7.70 -12.55
N ALA A 137 -8.12 6.89 -12.05
CA ALA A 137 -9.12 6.19 -12.85
C ALA A 137 -10.24 7.11 -13.36
#